data_AF-A0A850SRG7-F1
#
_entry.id   AF-A0A850SRG7-F1
#
_cell.length_a   1.000
_cell.length_b   1.000
_cell.length_c   1.000
_cell.angle_alpha   90.00
_cell.angle_beta   90.00
_cell.angle_gamma   90.00
#
_symmetry.space_group_name_H-M   'P 1'
#
loop_
_entity.id
_entity.type
_entity.pdbx_description
1 polymer ?
#
loop_
_entity_poly.entity_id
_entity_poly.type
_entity_poly.pdbx_seq_one_letter_code
_entity_poly.pdbx_strand_id
1 'polypeptide(L)'
;MIVLLELIAVGVFLLLAVHLLFGFRLFGARQIEDRAAKARDISPAQSAAEHLRELSNAQADLKARYPVVFAMLGGYLNAHSISEAGGLESAVKQMVADWTPRREEVKTELVRLLAENASEEEVRAIVLSCADATFEEEGYRNWLIWLLGRFNAA
;
A
#
# COMPACT_ATOMS: atom_id res chain seq x y z
N MET A 1 -16.96 7.63 -27.53
CA MET A 1 -16.15 7.37 -26.31
C MET A 1 -15.05 8.41 -26.09
N ILE A 2 -14.35 8.89 -27.13
CA ILE A 2 -13.32 9.95 -27.01
C ILE A 2 -13.88 11.26 -26.45
N VAL A 3 -15.06 11.69 -26.91
CA VAL A 3 -15.69 12.97 -26.51
C VAL A 3 -16.05 13.06 -25.02
N LEU A 4 -16.39 11.92 -24.37
CA LEU A 4 -16.73 11.91 -22.94
C LEU A 4 -15.47 12.05 -22.06
N LEU A 5 -14.37 11.43 -22.49
CA LEU A 5 -13.06 11.55 -21.83
C LEU A 5 -12.48 12.96 -21.98
N GLU A 6 -12.64 13.59 -23.15
CA GLU A 6 -12.23 14.97 -23.38
C GLU A 6 -13.04 15.96 -22.52
N LEU A 7 -14.35 15.73 -22.33
CA LEU A 7 -15.19 16.57 -21.47
C LEU A 7 -14.78 16.51 -19.99
N ILE A 8 -14.41 15.33 -19.50
CA ILE A 8 -13.92 15.14 -18.12
C ILE A 8 -12.57 15.82 -17.93
N ALA A 9 -11.65 15.66 -18.90
CA ALA A 9 -10.33 16.28 -18.85
C ALA A 9 -10.41 17.82 -18.82
N VAL A 10 -11.29 18.41 -19.64
CA VAL A 10 -11.54 19.86 -19.64
C VAL A 10 -12.16 20.33 -18.31
N GLY A 11 -13.07 19.55 -17.72
CA GLY A 11 -13.67 19.85 -16.42
C GLY A 11 -12.64 19.86 -15.27
N VAL A 12 -11.74 18.88 -15.23
CA VAL A 12 -10.67 18.79 -14.20
C VAL A 12 -9.66 19.94 -14.37
N PHE A 13 -9.30 20.27 -15.61
CA PHE A 13 -8.35 21.35 -15.89
C PHE A 13 -8.92 22.73 -15.53
N LEU A 14 -10.22 22.98 -15.80
CA LEU A 14 -10.92 24.20 -15.39
C LEU A 14 -11.02 24.33 -13.86
N LEU A 15 -11.29 23.24 -13.14
CA LEU A 15 -11.33 23.22 -11.67
C LEU A 15 -9.96 23.58 -11.04
N LEU A 16 -8.87 23.03 -11.58
CA LEU A 16 -7.51 23.35 -11.14
C LEU A 16 -7.13 24.81 -11.41
N ALA A 17 -7.48 25.33 -12.60
CA ALA A 17 -7.20 26.71 -12.97
C ALA A 17 -7.97 27.72 -12.10
N VAL A 18 -9.24 27.45 -11.79
CA VAL A 18 -10.06 28.29 -10.89
C VAL A 18 -9.49 28.26 -9.46
N HIS A 19 -9.05 27.10 -8.97
CA HIS A 19 -8.45 26.99 -7.63
C HIS A 19 -7.14 27.80 -7.53
N LEU A 20 -6.30 27.79 -8.56
CA LEU A 20 -5.09 28.60 -8.63
C LEU A 20 -5.37 30.10 -8.73
N LEU A 21 -6.36 30.50 -9.54
CA LEU A 21 -6.65 31.92 -9.78
C LEU A 21 -7.31 32.62 -8.59
N PHE A 22 -8.19 31.91 -7.86
CA PHE A 22 -8.92 32.46 -6.71
C PHE A 22 -8.27 32.14 -5.35
N GLY A 23 -7.49 31.05 -5.25
CA GLY A 23 -6.74 30.73 -4.03
C GLY A 23 -5.66 31.75 -3.69
N PHE A 24 -5.06 32.39 -4.71
CA PHE A 24 -4.01 33.40 -4.52
C PHE A 24 -4.53 34.81 -4.20
N ARG A 25 -5.82 35.11 -4.42
CA ARG A 25 -6.34 36.48 -4.33
C ARG A 25 -7.22 36.78 -3.11
N LEU A 26 -7.55 35.79 -2.26
CA LEU A 26 -8.42 36.02 -1.10
C LEU A 26 -7.73 36.07 0.27
N PHE A 27 -6.45 35.71 0.38
CA PHE A 27 -5.70 35.83 1.64
C PHE A 27 -4.60 36.87 1.52
N GLY A 28 -4.99 38.13 1.79
CA GLY A 28 -4.09 39.27 1.85
C GLY A 28 -2.99 39.12 2.90
N ALA A 29 -1.74 39.14 2.45
CA ALA A 29 -0.77 40.22 2.65
C ALA A 29 -0.74 41.04 3.97
N ARG A 30 -1.28 40.58 5.11
CA ARG A 30 -1.22 41.38 6.37
C ARG A 30 -1.09 40.60 7.68
N GLN A 31 -0.67 39.35 7.64
CA GLN A 31 -0.46 38.57 8.88
C GLN A 31 0.75 37.62 8.86
N ILE A 32 1.79 37.96 8.08
CA ILE A 32 3.04 37.20 8.00
C ILE A 32 4.22 38.10 8.37
N GLU A 33 4.22 38.64 9.58
CA GLU A 33 5.46 39.26 10.12
C GLU A 33 5.86 38.71 11.50
N ASP A 34 4.94 38.09 12.26
CA ASP A 34 5.28 37.52 13.58
C ASP A 34 5.36 35.98 13.65
N ARG A 35 5.10 35.26 12.54
CA ARG A 35 5.30 33.79 12.48
C ARG A 35 6.45 33.34 11.57
N ALA A 36 7.17 34.28 10.96
CA ALA A 36 8.34 33.98 10.14
C ALA A 36 9.62 33.68 10.98
N ALA A 37 9.59 33.85 12.31
CA ALA A 37 10.76 33.63 13.16
C ALA A 37 10.99 32.16 13.59
N LYS A 38 10.14 31.19 13.19
CA LYS A 38 10.32 29.77 13.49
C LYS A 38 9.86 28.78 12.41
N ALA A 39 9.58 29.24 11.19
CA ALA A 39 9.52 28.33 10.05
C ALA A 39 10.96 27.99 9.67
N ARG A 40 11.47 26.87 10.18
CA ARG A 40 12.68 26.27 9.62
C ARG A 40 12.42 26.12 8.12
N ASP A 41 13.28 26.72 7.30
CA ASP A 41 13.38 26.46 5.86
C ASP A 41 13.74 24.98 5.67
N ILE A 42 12.76 24.10 5.76
CA ILE A 42 12.91 22.71 5.35
C ILE A 42 12.87 22.74 3.83
N SER A 43 14.01 22.47 3.20
CA SER A 43 14.07 22.41 1.75
C SER A 43 13.12 21.31 1.23
N PRO A 44 12.55 21.41 0.02
CA PRO A 44 11.69 20.35 -0.54
C PRO A 44 12.35 18.96 -0.51
N ALA A 45 13.68 18.90 -0.59
CA ALA A 45 14.46 17.67 -0.45
C ALA A 45 14.46 17.11 0.98
N GLN A 46 14.51 17.97 2.00
CA GLN A 46 14.42 17.55 3.40
C GLN A 46 13.00 17.05 3.73
N SER A 47 11.95 17.72 3.24
CA SER A 47 10.57 17.25 3.40
C SER A 47 10.35 15.89 2.71
N ALA A 48 10.86 15.71 1.49
CA ALA A 48 10.81 14.41 0.81
C ALA A 48 11.56 13.32 1.58
N ALA A 49 12.74 13.63 2.13
CA ALA A 49 13.53 12.69 2.94
C ALA A 49 12.82 12.32 4.25
N GLU A 50 12.15 13.27 4.91
CA GLU A 50 11.34 13.01 6.11
C GLU A 50 10.16 12.08 5.78
N HIS A 51 9.42 12.34 4.70
CA HIS A 51 8.33 11.47 4.26
C HIS A 51 8.80 10.06 3.89
N LEU A 52 9.93 9.93 3.19
CA LEU A 52 10.51 8.62 2.88
C LEU A 52 10.91 7.86 4.15
N ARG A 53 11.43 8.57 5.15
CA ARG A 53 11.76 7.98 6.45
C ARG A 53 10.52 7.52 7.20
N GLU A 54 9.45 8.32 7.21
CA GLU A 54 8.16 7.95 7.80
C GLU A 54 7.58 6.70 7.15
N LEU A 55 7.60 6.62 5.82
CA LEU A 55 7.15 5.44 5.09
C LEU A 55 7.99 4.20 5.40
N SER A 56 9.32 4.34 5.46
CA SER A 56 10.22 3.25 5.81
C SER A 56 9.99 2.73 7.23
N ASN A 57 9.76 3.64 8.19
CA ASN A 57 9.40 3.27 9.56
C ASN A 57 8.05 2.54 9.61
N ALA A 58 7.03 3.05 8.92
CA ALA A 58 5.72 2.41 8.88
C ALA A 58 5.80 1.00 8.28
N GLN A 59 6.59 0.79 7.23
CA GLN A 59 6.82 -0.53 6.66
C GLN A 59 7.56 -1.46 7.64
N ALA A 60 8.58 -0.95 8.35
CA ALA A 60 9.29 -1.70 9.36
C ALA A 60 8.36 -2.12 10.52
N ASP A 61 7.46 -1.24 10.95
CA ASP A 61 6.45 -1.51 11.98
C ASP A 61 5.46 -2.57 11.51
N LEU A 62 4.96 -2.49 10.27
CA LEU A 62 4.09 -3.52 9.68
C LEU A 62 4.80 -4.87 9.60
N LYS A 63 6.06 -4.90 9.17
CA LYS A 63 6.87 -6.11 9.12
C LYS A 63 7.10 -6.71 10.50
N ALA A 64 7.29 -5.87 11.53
CA ALA A 64 7.42 -6.32 12.91
C ALA A 64 6.10 -6.87 13.47
N ARG A 65 4.96 -6.31 13.06
CA ARG A 65 3.63 -6.80 13.45
C ARG A 65 3.27 -8.11 12.78
N TYR A 66 3.56 -8.26 11.48
CA TYR A 66 3.20 -9.43 10.67
C TYR A 66 4.42 -10.11 10.02
N PRO A 67 5.40 -10.59 10.80
CA PRO A 67 6.65 -11.12 10.27
C PRO A 67 6.49 -12.38 9.40
N VAL A 68 5.53 -13.25 9.71
CA VAL A 68 5.26 -14.49 8.97
C VAL A 68 4.68 -14.17 7.59
N VAL A 69 3.69 -13.28 7.54
CA VAL A 69 3.05 -12.84 6.29
C VAL A 69 4.07 -12.12 5.40
N PHE A 70 4.89 -11.23 5.97
CA PHE A 70 5.94 -10.55 5.21
C PHE A 70 7.00 -11.51 4.66
N ALA A 71 7.42 -12.51 5.45
CA ALA A 71 8.38 -13.52 4.99
C ALA A 71 7.77 -14.45 3.93
N MET A 72 6.50 -14.84 4.10
CA MET A 72 5.80 -15.75 3.22
C MET A 72 5.44 -15.09 1.88
N LEU A 73 4.74 -13.97 1.90
CA LEU A 73 4.33 -13.30 0.66
C LEU A 73 5.54 -12.68 -0.03
N GLY A 74 6.39 -11.97 0.73
CA GLY A 74 7.57 -11.30 0.17
C GLY A 74 8.71 -12.23 -0.24
N GLY A 75 8.66 -13.52 0.12
CA GLY A 75 9.63 -14.50 -0.37
C GLY A 75 9.28 -15.07 -1.75
N TYR A 76 7.98 -15.06 -2.11
CA TYR A 76 7.48 -15.86 -3.24
C TYR A 76 6.67 -15.05 -4.25
N LEU A 77 6.09 -13.92 -3.84
CA LEU A 77 5.13 -13.16 -4.65
C LEU A 77 5.70 -11.83 -5.16
N ASN A 78 7.02 -11.74 -5.25
CA ASN A 78 7.72 -10.67 -5.95
C ASN A 78 7.85 -11.00 -7.43
N ALA A 79 7.97 -9.99 -8.29
CA ALA A 79 7.97 -10.16 -9.74
C ALA A 79 9.03 -11.19 -10.23
N HIS A 80 10.23 -11.14 -9.65
CA HIS A 80 11.31 -12.09 -9.96
C HIS A 80 10.97 -13.54 -9.56
N SER A 81 10.56 -13.78 -8.32
CA SER A 81 10.18 -15.10 -7.78
C SER A 81 9.01 -15.71 -8.56
N ILE A 82 8.02 -14.89 -8.91
CA ILE A 82 6.88 -15.32 -9.74
C ILE A 82 7.36 -15.79 -11.11
N SER A 83 8.26 -15.03 -11.74
CA SER A 83 8.83 -15.39 -13.03
C SER A 83 9.66 -16.68 -12.95
N GLU A 84 10.47 -16.85 -11.90
CA GLU A 84 11.29 -18.05 -11.68
C GLU A 84 10.44 -19.30 -11.44
N ALA A 85 9.32 -19.16 -10.74
CA ALA A 85 8.37 -20.25 -10.53
C ALA A 85 7.55 -20.62 -11.78
N GLY A 86 7.63 -19.81 -12.85
CA GLY A 86 6.85 -20.01 -14.08
C GLY A 86 5.41 -19.49 -13.99
N GLY A 87 5.14 -18.53 -13.11
CA GLY A 87 3.83 -17.87 -12.96
C GLY A 87 3.31 -17.83 -11.53
N LEU A 88 2.28 -17.01 -11.31
CA LEU A 88 1.72 -16.74 -9.99
C LEU A 88 1.19 -18.01 -9.31
N GLU A 89 0.48 -18.87 -10.05
CA GLU A 89 -0.07 -20.10 -9.50
C GLU A 89 1.02 -21.05 -8.98
N SER A 90 2.09 -21.24 -9.76
CA SER A 90 3.24 -22.05 -9.36
C SER A 90 3.95 -21.46 -8.14
N ALA A 91 4.14 -20.14 -8.11
CA ALA A 91 4.74 -19.46 -6.96
C ALA A 91 3.91 -19.65 -5.68
N VAL A 92 2.59 -19.49 -5.76
CA VAL A 92 1.67 -19.72 -4.63
C VAL A 92 1.70 -21.18 -4.18
N LYS A 93 1.76 -22.13 -5.13
CA LYS A 93 1.85 -23.56 -4.80
C LYS A 93 3.15 -23.90 -4.05
N GLN A 94 4.29 -23.38 -4.52
CA GLN A 94 5.57 -23.53 -3.85
C GLN A 94 5.54 -22.89 -2.46
N MET A 95 5.08 -21.64 -2.36
CA MET A 95 4.93 -20.91 -1.11
C MET A 95 4.11 -21.70 -0.08
N VAL A 96 2.94 -22.24 -0.47
CA VAL A 96 2.10 -23.02 0.45
C VAL A 96 2.82 -24.30 0.88
N ALA A 97 3.49 -25.01 -0.03
CA ALA A 97 4.23 -26.22 0.31
C ALA A 97 5.36 -25.94 1.32
N ASP A 98 6.15 -24.89 1.10
CA ASP A 98 7.29 -24.54 1.94
C ASP A 98 6.88 -24.03 3.33
N TRP A 99 5.71 -23.38 3.42
CA TRP A 99 5.16 -22.89 4.69
C TRP A 99 4.23 -23.87 5.41
N THR A 100 3.84 -24.98 4.77
CA THR A 100 2.98 -26.02 5.38
C THR A 100 3.54 -26.57 6.70
N PRO A 101 4.87 -26.84 6.86
CA PRO A 101 5.43 -27.29 8.13
C PRO A 101 5.21 -26.30 9.29
N ARG A 102 4.99 -25.01 8.98
CA ARG A 102 4.73 -23.93 9.94
C ARG A 102 3.31 -23.39 9.85
N ARG A 103 2.36 -24.20 9.35
CA ARG A 103 0.97 -23.77 9.06
C ARG A 103 0.26 -23.10 10.23
N GLU A 104 0.50 -23.53 11.47
CA GLU A 104 -0.16 -22.94 12.63
C GLU A 104 0.31 -21.50 12.88
N GLU A 105 1.59 -21.20 12.68
CA GLU A 105 2.12 -19.83 12.76
C GLU A 105 1.48 -18.94 11.67
N VAL A 106 1.40 -19.47 10.45
CA VAL A 106 0.78 -18.77 9.32
C VAL A 106 -0.70 -18.51 9.60
N LYS A 107 -1.45 -19.51 10.06
CA LYS A 107 -2.87 -19.39 10.39
C LYS A 107 -3.10 -18.36 11.48
N THR A 108 -2.35 -18.43 12.59
CA THR A 108 -2.47 -17.47 13.68
C THR A 108 -2.24 -16.05 13.20
N GLU A 109 -1.21 -15.83 12.38
CA GLU A 109 -0.92 -14.49 11.91
C GLU A 109 -1.91 -13.98 10.85
N LEU A 110 -2.36 -14.83 9.91
CA LEU A 110 -3.40 -14.48 8.94
C LEU A 110 -4.71 -14.13 9.63
N VAL A 111 -5.13 -14.91 10.63
CA VAL A 111 -6.33 -14.61 11.42
C VAL A 111 -6.18 -13.29 12.16
N ARG A 112 -5.02 -13.05 12.79
CA ARG A 112 -4.74 -11.78 13.49
C ARG A 112 -4.77 -10.60 12.52
N LEU A 113 -4.12 -10.70 11.36
CA LEU A 113 -4.12 -9.65 10.33
C LEU A 113 -5.56 -9.34 9.89
N LEU A 114 -6.36 -10.36 9.58
CA LEU A 114 -7.75 -10.18 9.13
C LEU A 114 -8.67 -9.64 10.24
N ALA A 115 -8.38 -9.93 11.52
CA ALA A 115 -9.15 -9.45 12.65
C ALA A 115 -8.79 -7.99 13.02
N GLU A 116 -7.52 -7.62 12.93
CA GLU A 116 -7.02 -6.27 13.25
C GLU A 116 -7.29 -5.25 12.13
N ASN A 117 -7.48 -5.70 10.90
CA ASN A 117 -7.69 -4.85 9.72
C ASN A 117 -9.04 -5.20 9.10
N ALA A 118 -10.04 -4.35 9.27
CA ALA A 118 -11.43 -4.65 8.91
C ALA A 118 -11.75 -4.28 7.46
N SER A 119 -11.08 -3.25 6.93
CA SER A 119 -11.31 -2.74 5.58
C SER A 119 -10.46 -3.45 4.54
N GLU A 120 -10.92 -3.41 3.28
CA GLU A 120 -10.19 -3.93 2.14
C GLU A 120 -8.92 -3.12 1.90
N GLU A 121 -8.99 -1.80 2.09
CA GLU A 121 -7.88 -0.88 1.89
C GLU A 121 -6.72 -1.13 2.85
N GLU A 122 -7.00 -1.40 4.13
CA GLU A 122 -5.96 -1.75 5.11
C GLU A 122 -5.26 -3.05 4.74
N VAL A 123 -6.02 -4.08 4.37
CA VAL A 123 -5.48 -5.38 3.97
C VAL A 123 -4.66 -5.24 2.69
N ARG A 124 -5.17 -4.51 1.69
CA ARG A 124 -4.46 -4.20 0.45
C ARG A 124 -3.14 -3.51 0.71
N ALA A 125 -3.11 -2.50 1.57
CA ALA A 125 -1.90 -1.77 1.91
C ALA A 125 -0.83 -2.69 2.52
N ILE A 126 -1.22 -3.61 3.40
CA ILE A 126 -0.30 -4.58 3.99
C ILE A 126 0.23 -5.55 2.92
N VAL A 127 -0.64 -6.15 2.10
CA VAL A 127 -0.23 -7.12 1.08
C VAL A 127 0.73 -6.49 0.05
N LEU A 128 0.41 -5.29 -0.44
CA LEU A 128 1.28 -4.53 -1.36
C LEU A 128 2.59 -4.06 -0.71
N SER A 129 2.63 -3.96 0.63
CA SER A 129 3.88 -3.70 1.36
C SER A 129 4.78 -4.94 1.47
N CYS A 130 4.22 -6.14 1.23
CA CYS A 130 4.93 -7.41 1.31
C CYS A 130 5.37 -7.94 -0.06
N ALA A 131 4.54 -7.76 -1.09
CA ALA A 131 4.64 -8.48 -2.36
C ALA A 131 4.27 -7.59 -3.56
N ASP A 132 4.79 -7.94 -4.74
CA ASP A 132 4.48 -7.27 -6.01
C ASP A 132 3.19 -7.78 -6.66
N ALA A 133 2.73 -8.98 -6.27
CA ALA A 133 1.51 -9.58 -6.81
C ALA A 133 0.25 -8.74 -6.48
N THR A 134 -0.62 -8.59 -7.48
CA THR A 134 -1.90 -7.87 -7.36
C THR A 134 -3.07 -8.85 -7.38
N PHE A 135 -4.06 -8.63 -6.52
CA PHE A 135 -5.28 -9.45 -6.39
C PHE A 135 -6.53 -8.60 -6.52
N GLU A 136 -6.52 -7.64 -7.46
CA GLU A 136 -7.59 -6.65 -7.59
C GLU A 136 -8.91 -7.26 -8.08
N GLU A 137 -8.86 -8.37 -8.83
CA GLU A 137 -10.06 -9.04 -9.33
C GLU A 137 -10.79 -9.82 -8.23
N GLU A 138 -10.05 -10.51 -7.35
CA GLU A 138 -10.62 -11.32 -6.26
C GLU A 138 -10.89 -10.51 -4.97
N GLY A 139 -10.13 -9.43 -4.76
CA GLY A 139 -10.02 -8.71 -3.50
C GLY A 139 -8.94 -9.32 -2.60
N TYR A 140 -8.09 -8.48 -2.04
CA TYR A 140 -6.97 -8.85 -1.17
C TYR A 140 -7.46 -9.55 0.10
N ARG A 141 -8.54 -9.09 0.72
CA ARG A 141 -9.11 -9.74 1.90
C ARG A 141 -9.63 -11.14 1.58
N ASN A 142 -10.38 -11.28 0.50
CA ASN A 142 -10.90 -12.57 0.05
C ASN A 142 -9.76 -13.52 -0.31
N TRP A 143 -8.72 -13.01 -0.95
CA TRP A 143 -7.53 -13.79 -1.29
C TRP A 143 -6.80 -14.31 -0.04
N LEU A 144 -6.63 -13.48 1.00
CA LEU A 144 -6.07 -13.94 2.28
C LEU A 144 -6.97 -14.95 3.00
N ILE A 145 -8.30 -14.82 2.90
CA ILE A 145 -9.24 -15.82 3.45
C ILE A 145 -9.10 -17.15 2.70
N TRP A 146 -8.99 -17.10 1.36
CA TRP A 146 -8.73 -18.29 0.56
C TRP A 146 -7.40 -18.93 0.93
N LEU A 147 -6.34 -18.14 1.12
CA LEU A 147 -5.02 -18.61 1.52
C LEU A 147 -5.07 -19.27 2.89
N LEU A 148 -5.76 -18.65 3.85
CA LEU A 148 -6.03 -19.25 5.17
C LEU A 148 -6.75 -20.60 5.03
N GLY A 149 -7.70 -20.71 4.10
CA GLY A 149 -8.36 -21.97 3.74
C GLY A 149 -7.38 -23.05 3.27
N ARG A 150 -6.34 -22.70 2.51
CA ARG A 150 -5.31 -23.64 2.08
C ARG A 150 -4.52 -24.23 3.24
N PHE A 151 -4.17 -23.41 4.23
CA PHE A 151 -3.45 -23.88 5.44
C PHE A 151 -4.35 -24.60 6.45
N ASN A 152 -5.67 -24.45 6.36
CA ASN A 152 -6.62 -25.24 7.15
C ASN A 152 -6.87 -26.64 6.57
N ALA A 153 -6.75 -26.80 5.25
CA ALA A 153 -6.99 -28.06 4.57
C ALA A 153 -5.74 -28.97 4.46
N ALA A 154 -4.55 -28.40 4.64
CA ALA A 154 -3.25 -29.09 4.61
C ALA A 154 -2.85 -29.59 6.00
#